data_AF-A0A2T4YDZ8-F1
#
_entry.id   AF-A0A2T4YDZ8-F1
#
_cell.length_a   1.000
_cell.length_b   1.000
_cell.length_c   1.000
_cell.angle_alpha   90.00
_cell.angle_beta   90.00
_cell.angle_gamma   90.00
#
_symmetry.space_group_name_H-M   'P 1'
#
loop_
_entity.id
_entity.type
_entity.pdbx_description
1 polymer ?
#
loop_
_entity_poly.entity_id
_entity_poly.type
_entity_poly.pdbx_seq_one_letter_code
_entity_poly.pdbx_strand_id
1 'polypeptide(L)'
;MVWIAGIDGCKAGWIAAILDLAEAAQPTLRVVPRLADLIDTDLAPALIAVDMPIGLPDRIGGSGRGPEQLVRALLGQRRSSVFSIPARTAVEADDYSEACRLALATSQPPRKVSQQGFHLFPRIREIDALLRAEPPLCDRVYEVHPELAFATMRGAPLSHPKKIRGKINPAGMAERQALLVAAGIPSETIRARPPRGAAADDALDALAALVVARHILAGRGKPFPDPPRRDSHGLPIAIWTYRPDHPPAQNFDHQDTAMTDSPVPRLMIEAAAQRIAGHARITPVMRLGTGAFDSAGDISLKLECLQHAGSFKTRGAFNNLLSLEVPAAGVAAASGGNHGAAVAFAARARGVKATIFVPEISPAAKIEAIRRFGAEVVIGGAQYDDAQAACDRFVAETGALKIHPFAAKETIAGQGTLGREWAGQEPDLDTVLVAVGGGGLISGIAAWFAGTKVKVVGVEPEGSRALQAALEAKAPIDVTVASVAADSLGARNVGPLVYEVCKDTVDRVALVPDTAITQAQVTLWRDFRLAVEPGGAAALGALLCGAYKPAPGERLGVLVCGANVDLTKLAALLA
;
A
#
# COMPACT_ATOMS: atom_id res chain seq x y z
N MET A 1 16.16 31.93 18.21
CA MET A 1 15.68 30.54 18.35
C MET A 1 14.41 30.40 17.53
N VAL A 2 14.30 29.35 16.72
CA VAL A 2 13.13 29.08 15.88
C VAL A 2 12.51 27.80 16.41
N TRP A 3 11.26 27.87 16.86
CA TRP A 3 10.57 26.74 17.48
C TRP A 3 9.30 26.38 16.75
N ILE A 4 8.85 25.14 16.92
CA ILE A 4 7.53 24.67 16.51
C ILE A 4 6.78 24.09 17.70
N ALA A 5 5.45 24.08 17.65
CA ALA A 5 4.65 23.44 18.69
C ALA A 5 3.47 22.63 18.16
N GLY A 6 3.14 21.60 18.93
CA GLY A 6 1.83 20.96 18.91
C GLY A 6 1.04 21.36 20.15
N ILE A 7 -0.24 21.67 19.98
CA ILE A 7 -1.09 22.24 21.04
C ILE A 7 -2.41 21.48 21.14
N ASP A 8 -2.84 21.21 22.37
CA ASP A 8 -4.16 20.66 22.68
C ASP A 8 -4.83 21.45 23.83
N GLY A 9 -6.16 21.43 23.86
CA GLY A 9 -6.96 22.07 24.90
C GLY A 9 -7.01 21.24 26.18
N CYS A 10 -6.57 21.82 27.30
CA CYS A 10 -6.63 21.15 28.61
C CYS A 10 -7.45 21.95 29.62
N LYS A 11 -7.69 21.39 30.82
CA LYS A 11 -8.51 22.04 31.85
C LYS A 11 -8.01 23.43 32.25
N ALA A 12 -6.70 23.64 32.22
CA ALA A 12 -6.06 24.91 32.61
C ALA A 12 -5.85 25.89 31.44
N GLY A 13 -6.37 25.59 30.24
CA GLY A 13 -6.20 26.39 29.03
C GLY A 13 -5.69 25.51 27.90
N TRP A 14 -4.40 25.63 27.60
CA TRP A 14 -3.70 24.95 26.51
C TRP A 14 -2.46 24.24 27.02
N ILE A 15 -2.25 23.00 26.59
CA ILE A 15 -0.96 22.32 26.73
C ILE A 15 -0.23 22.38 25.40
N ALA A 16 1.04 22.78 25.43
CA ALA A 16 1.91 22.88 24.26
C ALA A 16 3.12 21.97 24.43
N ALA A 17 3.38 21.16 23.41
CA ALA A 17 4.64 20.46 23.20
C ALA A 17 5.52 21.30 22.27
N ILE A 18 6.57 21.89 22.82
CA ILE A 18 7.43 22.88 22.16
C ILE A 18 8.77 22.24 21.82
N LEU A 19 9.18 22.34 20.56
CA LEU A 19 10.48 21.88 20.08
C LEU A 19 11.28 23.06 19.54
N ASP A 20 12.45 23.32 20.14
CA ASP A 20 13.43 24.25 19.59
C ASP A 20 14.24 23.56 18.49
N LEU A 21 14.24 24.14 17.28
CA LEU A 21 14.93 23.58 16.13
C LEU A 21 16.44 23.88 16.13
N ALA A 22 16.90 24.85 16.92
CA ALA A 22 18.30 25.27 16.95
C ALA A 22 19.19 24.37 17.82
N GLU A 23 18.63 23.68 18.81
CA GLU A 23 19.42 23.02 19.88
C GLU A 23 19.39 21.49 19.85
N ALA A 24 18.89 20.85 18.77
CA ALA A 24 18.64 19.39 18.76
C ALA A 24 17.90 18.91 20.03
N ALA A 25 17.02 19.77 20.55
CA ALA A 25 16.43 19.65 21.87
C ALA A 25 15.28 18.63 21.88
N GLN A 26 15.00 18.08 23.06
CA GLN A 26 13.80 17.28 23.28
C GLN A 26 12.58 18.20 23.42
N PRO A 27 11.37 17.76 23.00
CA PRO A 27 10.18 18.55 23.21
C PRO A 27 9.92 18.80 24.70
N THR A 28 9.58 20.03 25.04
CA THR A 28 9.17 20.41 26.40
C THR A 28 7.65 20.61 26.46
N LEU A 29 7.04 20.22 27.58
CA LEU A 29 5.59 20.41 27.78
C LEU A 29 5.35 21.62 28.67
N ARG A 30 4.53 22.56 28.21
CA ARG A 30 4.13 23.76 28.95
C ARG A 30 2.62 23.92 28.93
N VAL A 31 2.04 24.38 30.03
CA VAL A 31 0.63 24.78 30.09
C VAL A 31 0.55 26.30 30.14
N VAL A 32 -0.33 26.88 29.32
CA VAL A 32 -0.64 28.31 29.30
C VAL A 32 -2.16 28.53 29.40
N PRO A 33 -2.61 29.63 30.03
CA PRO A 33 -4.03 29.91 30.14
C PRO A 33 -4.65 30.38 28.83
N ARG A 34 -3.90 31.12 28.00
CA ARG A 34 -4.34 31.58 26.67
C ARG A 34 -3.32 31.19 25.60
N LEU A 35 -3.78 30.92 24.38
CA LEU A 35 -2.93 30.61 23.24
C LEU A 35 -1.98 31.76 22.91
N ALA A 36 -2.47 33.00 23.04
CA ALA A 36 -1.66 34.21 22.83
C ALA A 36 -0.42 34.26 23.75
N ASP A 37 -0.49 33.67 24.96
CA ASP A 37 0.64 33.66 25.92
C ASP A 37 1.81 32.76 25.45
N LEU A 38 1.62 31.94 24.40
CA LEU A 38 2.70 31.20 23.73
C LEU A 38 3.32 31.99 22.58
N ILE A 39 2.58 32.92 22.00
CA ILE A 39 2.96 33.64 20.78
C ILE A 39 3.60 34.98 21.15
N ASP A 40 3.07 35.65 22.18
CA ASP A 40 3.55 36.91 22.75
C ASP A 40 4.82 36.69 23.56
N THR A 41 5.89 36.34 22.86
CA THR A 41 7.25 36.15 23.38
C THR A 41 8.23 36.79 22.40
N ASP A 42 9.45 37.10 22.86
CA ASP A 42 10.51 37.67 22.01
C ASP A 42 10.92 36.77 20.81
N LEU A 43 10.36 35.56 20.70
CA LEU A 43 10.68 34.55 19.71
C LEU A 43 9.41 34.02 19.04
N ALA A 44 9.17 34.39 17.79
CA ALA A 44 7.97 33.96 17.08
C ALA A 44 8.06 32.49 16.58
N PRO A 45 6.98 31.69 16.69
CA PRO A 45 6.96 30.26 16.29
C PRO A 45 7.12 30.05 14.79
N ALA A 46 8.06 29.23 14.30
CA ALA A 46 8.03 28.85 12.88
C ALA A 46 6.68 28.27 12.47
N LEU A 47 6.08 27.41 13.32
CA LEU A 47 4.82 26.75 13.04
C LEU A 47 4.14 26.23 14.31
N ILE A 48 2.83 26.36 14.39
CA ILE A 48 1.96 25.81 15.44
C ILE A 48 0.92 24.90 14.78
N ALA A 49 0.81 23.66 15.25
CA ALA A 49 -0.32 22.79 14.99
C ALA A 49 -1.21 22.71 16.23
N VAL A 50 -2.50 23.00 16.11
CA VAL A 50 -3.44 23.05 17.24
C VAL A 50 -4.65 22.13 17.01
N ASP A 51 -4.98 21.30 18.00
CA ASP A 51 -6.21 20.49 18.01
C ASP A 51 -7.43 21.36 18.36
N MET A 52 -7.78 22.25 17.44
CA MET A 52 -8.99 23.05 17.56
C MET A 52 -9.45 23.55 16.19
N PRO A 53 -10.77 23.57 15.94
CA PRO A 53 -11.38 24.18 14.75
C PRO A 53 -10.88 25.60 14.44
N ILE A 54 -10.39 25.81 13.21
CA ILE A 54 -10.05 27.11 12.62
C ILE A 54 -10.93 27.38 11.40
N GLY A 55 -11.39 28.63 11.28
CA GLY A 55 -12.26 29.07 10.19
C GLY A 55 -13.70 28.61 10.38
N LEU A 56 -14.62 29.56 10.39
CA LEU A 56 -16.03 29.32 10.69
C LEU A 56 -16.90 29.87 9.55
N PRO A 57 -17.48 29.00 8.70
CA PRO A 57 -18.34 29.46 7.63
C PRO A 57 -19.65 30.03 8.18
N ASP A 58 -20.26 30.95 7.43
CA ASP A 58 -21.53 31.58 7.83
C ASP A 58 -22.71 30.60 7.74
N ARG A 59 -22.61 29.56 6.89
CA ARG A 59 -23.59 28.49 6.74
C ARG A 59 -22.93 27.13 6.58
N ILE A 60 -23.60 26.08 7.03
CA ILE A 60 -23.11 24.69 7.02
C ILE A 60 -23.89 23.86 5.99
N GLY A 61 -23.16 23.21 5.08
CA GLY A 61 -23.68 22.16 4.21
C GLY A 61 -23.22 20.77 4.68
N GLY A 62 -24.15 19.87 4.96
CA GLY A 62 -23.84 18.50 5.39
C GLY A 62 -23.54 18.36 6.89
N SER A 63 -22.46 17.67 7.24
CA SER A 63 -22.08 17.31 8.62
C SER A 63 -20.85 18.06 9.15
N GLY A 64 -20.97 19.38 9.33
CA GLY A 64 -19.88 20.25 9.85
C GLY A 64 -19.31 21.18 8.77
N ARG A 65 -18.17 21.81 9.04
CA ARG A 65 -17.55 22.84 8.17
C ARG A 65 -17.04 22.27 6.84
N GLY A 66 -16.87 20.96 6.76
CA GLY A 66 -16.39 20.25 5.58
C GLY A 66 -15.20 19.34 5.89
N PRO A 67 -14.11 19.85 6.50
CA PRO A 67 -12.97 19.05 6.94
C PRO A 67 -13.36 17.84 7.78
N GLU A 68 -14.33 17.99 8.68
CA GLU A 68 -14.77 16.91 9.56
C GLU A 68 -15.32 15.72 8.77
N GLN A 69 -16.02 15.99 7.67
CA GLN A 69 -16.61 14.95 6.83
C GLN A 69 -15.52 14.13 6.14
N LEU A 70 -14.51 14.83 5.60
CA LEU A 70 -13.36 14.23 4.94
C LEU A 70 -12.51 13.42 5.92
N VAL A 71 -12.25 13.97 7.10
CA VAL A 71 -11.42 13.31 8.12
C VAL A 71 -12.15 12.09 8.72
N ARG A 72 -13.46 12.17 8.97
CA ARG A 72 -14.24 11.02 9.49
C ARG A 72 -14.15 9.79 8.61
N ALA A 73 -14.09 9.96 7.29
CA ALA A 73 -13.94 8.85 6.34
C ALA A 73 -12.59 8.11 6.53
N LEU A 74 -11.57 8.77 7.10
CA LEU A 74 -10.24 8.21 7.31
C LEU A 74 -10.07 7.51 8.67
N LEU A 75 -11.03 7.66 9.58
CA LEU A 75 -10.87 7.23 10.98
C LEU A 75 -11.61 5.93 11.34
N GLY A 76 -12.31 5.30 10.39
CA GLY A 76 -13.05 4.06 10.62
C GLY A 76 -13.94 4.12 11.87
N GLN A 77 -13.74 3.19 12.81
CA GLN A 77 -14.50 3.16 14.08
C GLN A 77 -14.25 4.36 15.00
N ARG A 78 -13.19 5.15 14.77
CA ARG A 78 -12.86 6.34 15.56
C ARG A 78 -13.50 7.62 15.00
N ARG A 79 -14.31 7.55 13.93
CA ARG A 79 -14.98 8.71 13.32
C ARG A 79 -15.79 9.60 14.26
N SER A 80 -16.29 9.07 15.38
CA SER A 80 -17.06 9.84 16.37
C SER A 80 -16.23 10.79 17.22
N SER A 81 -14.91 10.71 17.16
CA SER A 81 -13.99 11.64 17.84
C SER A 81 -14.00 13.04 17.22
N VAL A 82 -14.21 13.12 15.90
CA VAL A 82 -14.26 14.38 15.17
C VAL A 82 -15.66 14.95 15.31
N PHE A 83 -15.82 16.05 16.05
CA PHE A 83 -17.12 16.68 16.30
C PHE A 83 -17.52 17.63 15.18
N SER A 84 -18.83 17.71 14.86
CA SER A 84 -19.31 18.67 13.86
C SER A 84 -19.40 20.05 14.48
N ILE A 85 -18.65 20.99 13.93
CA ILE A 85 -18.71 22.39 14.36
C ILE A 85 -19.76 23.12 13.52
N PRO A 86 -20.66 23.91 14.15
CA PRO A 86 -21.70 24.64 13.42
C PRO A 86 -21.14 25.92 12.78
N ALA A 87 -22.01 26.71 12.17
CA ALA A 87 -21.66 28.01 11.61
C ALA A 87 -21.19 29.00 12.69
N ARG A 88 -20.45 30.03 12.25
CA ARG A 88 -19.90 31.10 13.10
C ARG A 88 -20.88 31.64 14.14
N THR A 89 -22.07 32.04 13.71
CA THR A 89 -23.08 32.64 14.61
C THR A 89 -23.49 31.70 15.75
N ALA A 90 -23.54 30.40 15.50
CA ALA A 90 -23.84 29.41 16.54
C ALA A 90 -22.66 29.19 17.50
N VAL A 91 -21.41 29.28 17.00
CA VAL A 91 -20.20 29.21 17.83
C VAL A 91 -20.05 30.45 18.73
N GLU A 92 -20.51 31.60 18.24
CA GLU A 92 -20.46 32.88 18.96
C GLU A 92 -21.49 32.97 20.11
N ALA A 93 -22.53 32.13 20.09
CA ALA A 93 -23.57 32.11 21.10
C ALA A 93 -23.06 31.78 22.52
N ASP A 94 -23.63 32.45 23.52
CA ASP A 94 -23.18 32.33 24.91
C ASP A 94 -23.79 31.15 25.69
N ASP A 95 -24.91 30.62 25.22
CA ASP A 95 -25.57 29.46 25.82
C ASP A 95 -25.92 28.37 24.79
N TYR A 96 -26.08 27.15 25.30
CA TYR A 96 -26.29 25.96 24.49
C TYR A 96 -27.63 25.96 23.73
N SER A 97 -28.67 26.57 24.31
CA SER A 97 -30.00 26.63 23.69
C SER A 97 -29.95 27.54 22.47
N GLU A 98 -29.35 28.72 22.62
CA GLU A 98 -29.18 29.68 21.54
C GLU A 98 -28.25 29.15 20.45
N ALA A 99 -27.14 28.51 20.83
CA ALA A 99 -26.24 27.82 19.90
C ALA A 99 -26.99 26.77 19.06
N CYS A 100 -27.87 25.97 19.67
CA CYS A 100 -28.68 24.99 18.96
C CYS A 100 -29.69 25.64 18.01
N ARG A 101 -30.34 26.72 18.43
CA ARG A 101 -31.31 27.46 17.60
C ARG A 101 -30.63 28.04 16.36
N LEU A 102 -29.48 28.71 16.55
CA LEU A 102 -28.71 29.29 15.46
C LEU A 102 -28.15 28.21 14.54
N ALA A 103 -27.61 27.12 15.08
CA ALA A 103 -27.10 26.01 14.27
C ALA A 103 -28.19 25.39 13.38
N LEU A 104 -29.42 25.25 13.89
CA LEU A 104 -30.56 24.78 13.09
C LEU A 104 -30.88 25.73 11.94
N ALA A 105 -30.83 27.05 12.17
CA ALA A 105 -31.15 28.06 11.17
C ALA A 105 -30.07 28.20 10.08
N THR A 106 -28.81 27.91 10.41
CA THR A 106 -27.67 28.12 9.51
C THR A 106 -27.13 26.84 8.87
N SER A 107 -27.80 25.70 9.01
CA SER A 107 -27.35 24.42 8.44
C SER A 107 -28.36 23.76 7.50
N GLN A 108 -27.85 23.06 6.49
CA GLN A 108 -28.65 22.25 5.58
C GLN A 108 -28.02 20.84 5.40
N PRO A 109 -28.71 19.76 5.80
CA PRO A 109 -29.98 19.76 6.54
C PRO A 109 -29.81 20.37 7.94
N PRO A 110 -30.90 20.87 8.58
CA PRO A 110 -30.84 21.45 9.92
C PRO A 110 -30.27 20.49 10.96
N ARG A 111 -29.30 20.96 11.76
CA ARG A 111 -28.63 20.17 12.81
C ARG A 111 -28.42 20.99 14.08
N LYS A 112 -28.58 20.34 15.24
CA LYS A 112 -28.24 20.89 16.56
C LYS A 112 -26.76 20.68 16.88
N VAL A 113 -26.26 21.49 17.82
CA VAL A 113 -24.91 21.36 18.39
C VAL A 113 -24.89 20.19 19.38
N SER A 114 -23.80 19.42 19.44
CA SER A 114 -23.60 18.43 20.51
C SER A 114 -23.08 19.10 21.77
N GLN A 115 -23.40 18.57 22.95
CA GLN A 115 -22.86 19.11 24.21
C GLN A 115 -21.33 19.09 24.24
N GLN A 116 -20.72 18.02 23.72
CA GLN A 116 -19.26 17.93 23.62
C GLN A 116 -18.68 19.01 22.71
N GLY A 117 -19.33 19.29 21.57
CA GLY A 117 -18.90 20.35 20.65
C GLY A 117 -19.05 21.75 21.27
N PHE A 118 -20.15 21.99 21.99
CA PHE A 118 -20.38 23.28 22.66
C PHE A 118 -19.30 23.61 23.69
N HIS A 119 -18.78 22.62 24.42
CA HIS A 119 -17.68 22.81 25.38
C HIS A 119 -16.36 23.26 24.72
N LEU A 120 -16.22 23.15 23.40
CA LEU A 120 -15.05 23.63 22.66
C LEU A 120 -15.17 25.10 22.27
N PHE A 121 -16.37 25.67 22.23
CA PHE A 121 -16.62 27.01 21.68
C PHE A 121 -15.77 28.12 22.30
N PRO A 122 -15.54 28.17 23.63
CA PRO A 122 -14.67 29.20 24.20
C PRO A 122 -13.27 29.23 23.57
N ARG A 123 -12.67 28.05 23.32
CA ARG A 123 -11.35 27.93 22.70
C ARG A 123 -11.37 28.21 21.20
N ILE A 124 -12.44 27.81 20.51
CA ILE A 124 -12.64 28.15 19.08
C ILE A 124 -12.73 29.67 18.92
N ARG A 125 -13.51 30.36 19.77
CA ARG A 125 -13.64 31.83 19.77
C ARG A 125 -12.30 32.52 20.07
N GLU A 126 -11.52 31.96 20.99
CA GLU A 126 -10.18 32.48 21.32
C GLU A 126 -9.24 32.45 20.10
N ILE A 127 -9.15 31.30 19.42
CA ILE A 127 -8.30 31.17 18.23
C ILE A 127 -8.81 32.05 17.08
N ASP A 128 -10.13 32.06 16.85
CA ASP A 128 -10.73 32.88 15.81
C ASP A 128 -10.42 34.37 16.01
N ALA A 129 -10.58 34.88 17.23
CA ALA A 129 -10.27 36.26 17.57
C ALA A 129 -8.79 36.58 17.35
N LEU A 130 -7.89 35.69 17.78
CA LEU A 130 -6.44 35.84 17.63
C LEU A 130 -6.02 35.89 16.15
N LEU A 131 -6.47 34.94 15.33
CA LEU A 131 -6.06 34.86 13.92
C LEU A 131 -6.63 36.01 13.08
N ARG A 132 -7.78 36.56 13.45
CA ARG A 132 -8.32 37.78 12.83
C ARG A 132 -7.55 39.04 13.24
N ALA A 133 -7.10 39.10 14.50
CA ALA A 133 -6.33 40.22 15.01
C ALA A 133 -4.90 40.25 14.42
N GLU A 134 -4.33 39.09 14.14
CA GLU A 134 -2.99 38.93 13.59
C GLU A 134 -2.98 38.08 12.31
N PRO A 135 -3.37 38.64 11.15
CA PRO A 135 -3.43 37.91 9.89
C PRO A 135 -2.16 37.12 9.51
N PRO A 136 -0.92 37.57 9.79
CA PRO A 136 0.28 36.78 9.53
C PRO A 136 0.36 35.44 10.27
N LEU A 137 -0.39 35.26 11.37
CA LEU A 137 -0.47 33.97 12.07
C LEU A 137 -1.22 32.92 11.26
N CYS A 138 -2.06 33.31 10.30
CA CYS A 138 -2.79 32.36 9.44
C CYS A 138 -1.85 31.48 8.59
N ASP A 139 -0.61 31.92 8.35
CA ASP A 139 0.40 31.16 7.61
C ASP A 139 1.25 30.25 8.54
N ARG A 140 1.02 30.31 9.86
CA ARG A 140 1.85 29.66 10.88
C ARG A 140 1.04 28.80 11.83
N VAL A 141 -0.27 29.00 11.95
CA VAL A 141 -1.15 28.25 12.84
C VAL A 141 -2.09 27.36 12.03
N TYR A 142 -2.02 26.05 12.28
CA TYR A 142 -2.70 25.02 11.51
C TYR A 142 -3.61 24.19 12.42
N GLU A 143 -4.88 24.02 12.02
CA GLU A 143 -5.81 23.08 12.67
C GLU A 143 -5.36 21.65 12.37
N VAL A 144 -5.26 20.82 13.39
CA VAL A 144 -4.98 19.38 13.29
C VAL A 144 -5.99 18.60 14.14
N HIS A 145 -5.97 17.27 14.05
CA HIS A 145 -6.79 16.41 14.91
C HIS A 145 -5.99 15.18 15.38
N PRO A 146 -5.87 14.89 16.68
CA PRO A 146 -5.02 13.84 17.22
C PRO A 146 -5.32 12.46 16.65
N GLU A 147 -6.60 12.07 16.52
CA GLU A 147 -6.94 10.77 15.93
C GLU A 147 -6.52 10.66 14.46
N LEU A 148 -6.52 11.77 13.70
CA LEU A 148 -6.02 11.79 12.33
C LEU A 148 -4.49 11.76 12.32
N ALA A 149 -3.83 12.50 13.22
CA ALA A 149 -2.37 12.48 13.38
C ALA A 149 -1.89 11.05 13.69
N PHE A 150 -2.48 10.40 14.69
CA PHE A 150 -2.16 9.02 15.05
C PHE A 150 -2.51 8.02 13.95
N ALA A 151 -3.67 8.16 13.29
CA ALA A 151 -3.99 7.31 12.14
C ALA A 151 -2.99 7.48 11.00
N THR A 152 -2.48 8.69 10.79
CA THR A 152 -1.43 8.98 9.80
C THR A 152 -0.09 8.37 10.20
N MET A 153 0.33 8.49 11.46
CA MET A 153 1.54 7.82 11.98
C MET A 153 1.47 6.31 11.83
N ARG A 154 0.29 5.74 12.09
CA ARG A 154 0.04 4.30 11.98
C ARG A 154 -0.09 3.83 10.53
N GLY A 155 -0.54 4.68 9.63
CA GLY A 155 -0.96 4.32 8.27
C GLY A 155 -2.34 3.63 8.21
N ALA A 156 -3.10 3.63 9.30
CA ALA A 156 -4.44 3.04 9.40
C ALA A 156 -5.19 3.60 10.64
N PRO A 157 -6.53 3.49 10.70
CA PRO A 157 -7.30 3.86 11.90
C PRO A 157 -6.81 3.16 13.17
N LEU A 158 -6.85 3.86 14.31
CA LEU A 158 -6.46 3.29 15.61
C LEU A 158 -7.35 2.12 16.04
N SER A 159 -6.72 1.11 16.66
CA SER A 159 -7.39 -0.14 17.06
C SER A 159 -8.16 0.06 18.35
N HIS A 160 -7.61 0.85 19.27
CA HIS A 160 -8.16 1.03 20.60
C HIS A 160 -8.60 2.49 20.84
N PRO A 161 -9.82 2.70 21.42
CA PRO A 161 -10.24 4.03 21.82
C PRO A 161 -9.37 4.57 22.96
N LYS A 162 -9.21 5.90 23.02
CA LYS A 162 -8.51 6.59 24.11
C LYS A 162 -9.17 6.37 25.48
N LYS A 163 -10.52 6.35 25.50
CA LYS A 163 -11.33 6.15 26.70
C LYS A 163 -12.47 5.17 26.43
N ILE A 164 -12.82 4.36 27.42
CA ILE A 164 -14.00 3.48 27.42
C ILE A 164 -14.91 3.93 28.56
N ARG A 165 -16.15 4.34 28.25
CA ARG A 165 -17.11 4.88 29.23
C ARG A 165 -16.52 5.99 30.11
N GLY A 166 -15.75 6.90 29.50
CA GLY A 166 -15.12 8.04 30.18
C GLY A 166 -13.84 7.73 30.98
N LYS A 167 -13.46 6.45 31.14
CA LYS A 167 -12.22 6.05 31.80
C LYS A 167 -11.10 5.82 30.79
N ILE A 168 -9.87 6.14 31.16
CA ILE A 168 -8.67 5.89 30.34
C ILE A 168 -8.60 4.41 29.98
N ASN A 169 -8.35 4.13 28.71
CA ASN A 169 -8.08 2.78 28.21
C ASN A 169 -6.57 2.56 28.12
N PRO A 170 -5.96 1.71 28.97
CA PRO A 170 -4.52 1.47 28.96
C PRO A 170 -3.99 1.03 27.60
N ALA A 171 -4.72 0.16 26.88
CA ALA A 171 -4.32 -0.30 25.55
C ALA A 171 -4.33 0.84 24.52
N GLY A 172 -5.33 1.74 24.60
CA GLY A 172 -5.40 2.92 23.73
C GLY A 172 -4.33 3.95 24.01
N MET A 173 -3.93 4.12 25.27
CA MET A 173 -2.81 4.98 25.65
C MET A 173 -1.49 4.38 25.17
N ALA A 174 -1.26 3.08 25.40
CA ALA A 174 -0.05 2.38 24.98
C ALA A 174 0.14 2.41 23.45
N GLU A 175 -0.93 2.22 22.67
CA GLU A 175 -0.90 2.34 21.21
C GLU A 175 -0.42 3.73 20.75
N ARG A 176 -0.96 4.80 21.35
CA ARG A 176 -0.56 6.19 21.05
C ARG A 176 0.89 6.48 21.46
N GLN A 177 1.31 6.02 22.63
CA GLN A 177 2.68 6.18 23.11
C GLN A 177 3.68 5.50 22.17
N ALA A 178 3.41 4.26 21.73
CA ALA A 178 4.26 3.54 20.80
C ALA A 178 4.41 4.27 19.45
N LEU A 179 3.31 4.85 18.94
CA LEU A 179 3.33 5.64 17.71
C LEU A 179 4.17 6.91 17.83
N LEU A 180 4.11 7.61 18.97
CA LEU A 180 4.95 8.79 19.22
C LEU A 180 6.44 8.43 19.31
N VAL A 181 6.79 7.31 19.95
CA VAL A 181 8.16 6.81 19.97
C VAL A 181 8.65 6.52 18.55
N ALA A 182 7.84 5.82 17.75
CA ALA A 182 8.16 5.53 16.35
C ALA A 182 8.30 6.80 15.50
N ALA A 183 7.55 7.86 15.82
CA ALA A 183 7.65 9.18 15.20
C ALA A 183 8.84 10.02 15.71
N GLY A 184 9.72 9.44 16.55
CA GLY A 184 10.92 10.08 17.06
C GLY A 184 10.68 11.07 18.20
N ILE A 185 9.58 10.92 18.95
CA ILE A 185 9.42 11.61 20.24
C ILE A 185 10.11 10.76 21.32
N PRO A 186 10.98 11.35 22.15
CA PRO A 186 11.68 10.60 23.19
C PRO A 186 10.73 9.94 24.21
N SER A 187 11.07 8.73 24.63
CA SER A 187 10.23 7.94 25.55
C SER A 187 10.09 8.62 26.93
N GLU A 188 11.12 9.32 27.36
CA GLU A 188 11.17 10.14 28.57
C GLU A 188 10.16 11.29 28.53
N THR A 189 10.04 11.98 27.39
CA THR A 189 9.04 13.05 27.19
C THR A 189 7.62 12.48 27.27
N ILE A 190 7.40 11.31 26.66
CA ILE A 190 6.08 10.64 26.64
C ILE A 190 5.66 10.13 28.02
N ARG A 191 6.63 9.64 28.81
CA ARG A 191 6.40 9.10 30.16
C ARG A 191 6.43 10.17 31.26
N ALA A 192 6.89 11.38 30.94
CA ALA A 192 6.93 12.48 31.89
C ALA A 192 5.52 12.79 32.41
N ARG A 193 5.46 13.17 33.69
CA ARG A 193 4.20 13.63 34.28
C ARG A 193 3.79 14.94 33.60
N PRO A 194 2.57 15.06 33.06
CA PRO A 194 2.10 16.30 32.46
C PRO A 194 2.17 17.48 33.45
N PRO A 195 2.42 18.72 32.97
CA PRO A 195 2.37 19.90 33.81
C PRO A 195 1.01 20.04 34.53
N ARG A 196 1.01 20.70 35.69
CA ARG A 196 -0.21 20.90 36.48
C ARG A 196 -1.28 21.59 35.64
N GLY A 197 -2.45 20.96 35.51
CA GLY A 197 -3.57 21.49 34.74
C GLY A 197 -3.89 20.72 33.45
N ALA A 198 -3.00 19.82 33.02
CA ALA A 198 -3.22 18.93 31.89
C ALA A 198 -3.33 17.45 32.32
N ALA A 199 -4.15 16.69 31.61
CA ALA A 199 -4.22 15.23 31.75
C ALA A 199 -3.15 14.55 30.87
N ALA A 200 -2.94 13.24 31.12
CA ALA A 200 -1.98 12.45 30.35
C ALA A 200 -2.38 12.32 28.88
N ASP A 201 -3.68 12.26 28.58
CA ASP A 201 -4.15 12.25 27.20
C ASP A 201 -3.94 13.58 26.49
N ASP A 202 -4.19 14.72 27.16
CA ASP A 202 -3.95 16.05 26.59
C ASP A 202 -2.46 16.21 26.17
N ALA A 203 -1.54 15.65 26.97
CA ALA A 203 -0.11 15.66 26.66
C ALA A 203 0.24 14.81 25.42
N LEU A 204 -0.39 13.64 25.24
CA LEU A 204 -0.17 12.81 24.06
C LEU A 204 -0.74 13.46 22.79
N ASP A 205 -1.89 14.13 22.92
CA ASP A 205 -2.55 14.82 21.81
C ASP A 205 -1.72 16.04 21.36
N ALA A 206 -1.17 16.82 22.31
CA ALA A 206 -0.21 17.89 21.99
C ALA A 206 1.08 17.37 21.32
N LEU A 207 1.62 16.22 21.76
CA LEU A 207 2.77 15.59 21.10
C LEU A 207 2.42 15.09 19.69
N ALA A 208 1.20 14.58 19.48
CA ALA A 208 0.75 14.16 18.16
C ALA A 208 0.63 15.35 17.20
N ALA A 209 0.09 16.47 17.68
CA ALA A 209 0.07 17.72 16.94
C ALA A 209 1.49 18.20 16.60
N LEU A 210 2.46 18.04 17.51
CA LEU A 210 3.86 18.43 17.28
C LEU A 210 4.50 17.61 16.15
N VAL A 211 4.21 16.31 16.08
CA VAL A 211 4.67 15.48 14.96
C VAL A 211 4.11 16.00 13.63
N VAL A 212 2.81 16.35 13.58
CA VAL A 212 2.23 16.96 12.37
C VAL A 212 2.93 18.29 12.04
N ALA A 213 3.18 19.15 13.05
CA ALA A 213 3.89 20.41 12.87
C ALA A 213 5.27 20.23 12.22
N ARG A 214 6.06 19.23 12.69
CA ARG A 214 7.37 18.88 12.09
C ARG A 214 7.25 18.57 10.60
N HIS A 215 6.23 17.81 10.21
CA HIS A 215 6.04 17.42 8.83
C HIS A 215 5.48 18.53 7.94
N ILE A 216 4.61 19.41 8.46
CA ILE A 216 4.16 20.59 7.71
C ILE A 216 5.35 21.50 7.42
N LEU A 217 6.18 21.79 8.44
CA LEU A 217 7.38 22.61 8.29
C LEU A 217 8.34 22.02 7.24
N ALA A 218 8.45 20.69 7.18
CA ALA A 218 9.26 19.98 6.19
C ALA A 218 8.62 19.92 4.78
N GLY A 219 7.55 20.67 4.49
CA GLY A 219 6.88 20.71 3.19
C GLY A 219 5.99 19.50 2.89
N ARG A 220 5.70 18.66 3.89
CA ARG A 220 4.89 17.44 3.73
C ARG A 220 3.44 17.59 4.21
N GLY A 221 3.01 18.78 4.59
CA GLY A 221 1.63 19.03 5.02
C GLY A 221 0.59 18.57 3.99
N LYS A 222 -0.49 17.95 4.47
CA LYS A 222 -1.65 17.54 3.68
C LYS A 222 -2.93 18.08 4.35
N PRO A 223 -3.60 19.08 3.77
CA PRO A 223 -4.86 19.59 4.29
C PRO A 223 -6.06 18.75 3.85
N PHE A 224 -7.15 18.86 4.60
CA PHE A 224 -8.47 18.38 4.19
C PHE A 224 -9.51 19.49 4.39
N PRO A 225 -10.13 20.02 3.33
CA PRO A 225 -9.88 19.72 1.91
C PRO A 225 -8.51 20.21 1.42
N ASP A 226 -8.04 19.65 0.30
CA ASP A 226 -6.86 20.11 -0.45
C ASP A 226 -7.33 20.63 -1.82
N PRO A 227 -7.23 21.93 -2.13
CA PRO A 227 -6.70 23.00 -1.28
C PRO A 227 -7.64 23.40 -0.11
N PRO A 228 -7.11 24.03 0.96
CA PRO A 228 -7.93 24.58 2.04
C PRO A 228 -8.96 25.58 1.54
N ARG A 229 -10.15 25.57 2.15
CA ARG A 229 -11.15 26.62 1.94
C ARG A 229 -10.86 27.81 2.84
N ARG A 230 -11.61 28.90 2.67
CA ARG A 230 -11.56 30.06 3.57
C ARG A 230 -12.97 30.47 3.99
N ASP A 231 -13.09 31.02 5.19
CA ASP A 231 -14.34 31.64 5.65
C ASP A 231 -14.46 33.10 5.17
N SER A 232 -15.54 33.78 5.60
CA SER A 232 -15.82 35.18 5.27
C SER A 232 -14.79 36.18 5.80
N HIS A 233 -13.95 35.78 6.76
CA HIS A 233 -12.84 36.58 7.29
C HIS A 233 -11.48 36.17 6.71
N GLY A 234 -11.46 35.23 5.76
CA GLY A 234 -10.25 34.75 5.12
C GLY A 234 -9.48 33.71 5.95
N LEU A 235 -10.01 33.22 7.07
CA LEU A 235 -9.34 32.18 7.86
C LEU A 235 -9.40 30.82 7.13
N PRO A 236 -8.33 30.02 7.16
CA PRO A 236 -8.32 28.72 6.49
C PRO A 236 -9.27 27.74 7.18
N ILE A 237 -10.07 27.03 6.38
CA ILE A 237 -10.94 25.94 6.82
C ILE A 237 -10.33 24.63 6.32
N ALA A 238 -9.51 23.99 7.14
CA ALA A 238 -8.92 22.68 6.85
C ALA A 238 -8.44 21.98 8.14
N ILE A 239 -8.57 20.65 8.19
CA ILE A 239 -7.82 19.84 9.16
C ILE A 239 -6.56 19.32 8.47
N TRP A 240 -5.40 19.55 9.06
CA TRP A 240 -4.11 19.15 8.52
C TRP A 240 -3.62 17.84 9.11
N THR A 241 -2.93 17.09 8.25
CA THR A 241 -1.98 16.04 8.62
C THR A 241 -0.76 16.18 7.70
N TYR A 242 -0.01 15.10 7.46
CA TYR A 242 1.10 15.08 6.53
C TYR A 242 1.04 13.90 5.56
N ARG A 243 1.72 14.05 4.43
CA ARG A 243 2.07 12.98 3.51
C ARG A 243 3.15 12.13 4.19
N PRO A 244 2.86 10.90 4.62
CA PRO A 244 3.89 10.06 5.20
C PRO A 244 4.96 9.78 4.14
N ASP A 245 6.17 9.41 4.54
CA ASP A 245 7.26 9.06 3.60
C ASP A 245 6.88 7.87 2.69
N HIS A 246 5.78 7.20 3.05
CA HIS A 246 5.08 6.17 2.31
C HIS A 246 3.63 6.67 2.13
N PRO A 247 3.03 6.60 0.94
CA PRO A 247 1.63 7.02 0.78
C PRO A 247 0.73 6.22 1.73
N PRO A 248 -0.26 6.85 2.40
CA PRO A 248 -1.24 6.10 3.17
C PRO A 248 -1.96 5.14 2.22
N ALA A 249 -2.29 3.94 2.70
CA ALA A 249 -3.19 3.03 2.01
C ALA A 249 -4.39 3.86 1.50
N GLN A 250 -4.55 3.93 0.19
CA GLN A 250 -5.63 4.72 -0.39
C GLN A 250 -6.94 4.02 0.01
N ASN A 251 -7.69 4.65 0.92
CA ASN A 251 -9.08 4.27 1.15
C ASN A 251 -9.88 4.57 -0.12
N PHE A 252 -9.98 3.56 -0.98
CA PHE A 252 -11.03 3.43 -1.98
C PHE A 252 -12.33 3.06 -1.24
N ASP A 253 -12.98 4.02 -0.59
CA ASP A 253 -14.33 3.78 -0.06
C ASP A 253 -15.35 4.00 -1.18
N HIS A 254 -15.80 2.90 -1.79
CA HIS A 254 -17.18 2.44 -1.74
C HIS A 254 -17.40 1.31 -2.76
N GLN A 255 -17.13 0.08 -2.34
CA GLN A 255 -17.80 -1.20 -2.67
C GLN A 255 -16.82 -2.36 -2.44
N ASP A 256 -16.53 -2.71 -1.19
CA ASP A 256 -15.84 -3.96 -0.86
C ASP A 256 -16.29 -4.46 0.52
N THR A 257 -17.62 -4.61 0.68
CA THR A 257 -18.18 -5.53 1.68
C THR A 257 -18.25 -6.97 1.17
N ALA A 258 -17.67 -7.25 0.00
CA ALA A 258 -17.45 -8.59 -0.51
C ALA A 258 -15.95 -8.88 -0.45
N MET A 259 -15.57 -9.98 0.20
CA MET A 259 -14.21 -10.54 0.29
C MET A 259 -13.25 -9.96 1.34
N THR A 260 -13.70 -9.84 2.59
CA THR A 260 -12.80 -9.96 3.77
C THR A 260 -12.21 -11.36 3.94
N ASP A 261 -12.58 -12.34 3.10
CA ASP A 261 -12.16 -13.74 3.17
C ASP A 261 -11.07 -14.13 2.14
N SER A 262 -10.59 -13.21 1.31
CA SER A 262 -9.48 -13.55 0.40
C SER A 262 -8.23 -13.92 1.20
N PRO A 263 -7.60 -15.08 0.95
CA PRO A 263 -6.43 -15.51 1.71
C PRO A 263 -5.18 -14.64 1.45
N VAL A 264 -5.22 -13.79 0.42
CA VAL A 264 -4.21 -12.75 0.12
C VAL A 264 -4.94 -11.43 -0.22
N PRO A 265 -5.28 -10.60 0.79
CA PRO A 265 -5.97 -9.33 0.55
C PRO A 265 -5.04 -8.26 -0.03
N ARG A 266 -5.61 -7.22 -0.67
CA ARG A 266 -4.86 -6.05 -1.19
C ARG A 266 -3.88 -5.46 -0.18
N LEU A 267 -4.24 -5.39 1.10
CA LEU A 267 -3.37 -4.88 2.16
C LEU A 267 -2.06 -5.68 2.30
N MET A 268 -2.09 -7.01 2.10
CA MET A 268 -0.86 -7.81 2.08
C MET A 268 0.04 -7.45 0.91
N ILE A 269 -0.56 -7.14 -0.25
CA ILE A 269 0.15 -6.70 -1.46
C ILE A 269 0.75 -5.31 -1.27
N GLU A 270 0.03 -4.37 -0.65
CA GLU A 270 0.56 -3.04 -0.33
C GLU A 270 1.77 -3.13 0.61
N ALA A 271 1.65 -3.93 1.66
CA ALA A 271 2.76 -4.17 2.59
C ALA A 271 3.94 -4.85 1.88
N ALA A 272 3.69 -5.77 0.95
CA ALA A 272 4.73 -6.36 0.11
C ALA A 272 5.41 -5.31 -0.78
N ALA A 273 4.64 -4.40 -1.39
CA ALA A 273 5.17 -3.35 -2.25
C ALA A 273 6.09 -2.39 -1.48
N GLN A 274 5.73 -2.08 -0.23
CA GLN A 274 6.59 -1.31 0.68
C GLN A 274 7.88 -2.06 1.01
N ARG A 275 7.79 -3.35 1.37
CA ARG A 275 8.97 -4.18 1.69
C ARG A 275 9.96 -4.26 0.54
N ILE A 276 9.48 -4.53 -0.67
CA ILE A 276 10.36 -4.77 -1.83
C ILE A 276 10.80 -3.48 -2.54
N ALA A 277 10.39 -2.30 -2.06
CA ALA A 277 10.79 -1.03 -2.63
C ALA A 277 12.32 -0.88 -2.59
N GLY A 278 12.93 -0.51 -3.72
CA GLY A 278 14.39 -0.46 -3.86
C GLY A 278 15.08 -1.81 -4.08
N HIS A 279 14.37 -2.94 -3.92
CA HIS A 279 14.88 -4.29 -4.17
C HIS A 279 14.40 -4.88 -5.51
N ALA A 280 13.16 -4.55 -5.90
CA ALA A 280 12.61 -4.85 -7.22
C ALA A 280 12.59 -3.57 -8.08
N ARG A 281 12.77 -3.74 -9.39
CA ARG A 281 12.60 -2.65 -10.37
C ARG A 281 11.12 -2.32 -10.52
N ILE A 282 10.82 -1.04 -10.65
CA ILE A 282 9.59 -0.58 -11.29
C ILE A 282 9.80 -0.78 -12.80
N THR A 283 9.15 -1.79 -13.37
CA THR A 283 9.34 -2.16 -14.77
C THR A 283 8.51 -1.25 -15.68
N PRO A 284 8.98 -0.95 -16.90
CA PRO A 284 8.27 -0.04 -17.78
C PRO A 284 6.98 -0.65 -18.33
N VAL A 285 6.05 0.24 -18.70
CA VAL A 285 4.93 -0.08 -19.58
C VAL A 285 5.23 0.52 -20.95
N MET A 286 5.11 -0.29 -21.99
CA MET A 286 5.27 0.13 -23.38
C MET A 286 3.89 0.23 -24.03
N ARG A 287 3.41 1.46 -24.24
CA ARG A 287 2.14 1.72 -24.93
C ARG A 287 2.34 1.58 -26.44
N LEU A 288 1.59 0.68 -27.06
CA LEU A 288 1.61 0.45 -28.49
C LEU A 288 0.48 1.18 -29.21
N GLY A 289 -0.62 1.46 -28.51
CA GLY A 289 -1.77 2.18 -29.05
C GLY A 289 -2.78 1.27 -29.74
N THR A 290 -3.84 1.88 -30.25
CA THR A 290 -4.86 1.22 -31.08
C THR A 290 -4.29 0.77 -32.42
N GLY A 291 -4.71 -0.40 -32.91
CA GLY A 291 -4.23 -0.99 -34.16
C GLY A 291 -2.97 -1.84 -34.02
N ALA A 292 -2.34 -1.85 -32.84
CA ALA A 292 -1.24 -2.77 -32.56
C ALA A 292 -1.69 -4.23 -32.70
N PHE A 293 -0.91 -5.02 -33.44
CA PHE A 293 -1.24 -6.42 -33.75
C PHE A 293 -2.61 -6.61 -34.42
N ASP A 294 -3.02 -5.66 -35.25
CA ASP A 294 -4.34 -5.62 -35.91
C ASP A 294 -5.53 -5.65 -34.93
N SER A 295 -5.30 -5.20 -33.68
CA SER A 295 -6.30 -5.15 -32.63
C SER A 295 -7.12 -3.86 -32.65
N ALA A 296 -8.41 -3.97 -32.36
CA ALA A 296 -9.31 -2.83 -32.16
C ALA A 296 -9.17 -2.18 -30.76
N GLY A 297 -8.47 -2.83 -29.83
CA GLY A 297 -8.17 -2.30 -28.50
C GLY A 297 -6.91 -1.41 -28.49
N ASP A 298 -6.77 -0.60 -27.44
CA ASP A 298 -5.55 0.16 -27.13
C ASP A 298 -4.60 -0.72 -26.31
N ILE A 299 -3.47 -1.12 -26.91
CA ILE A 299 -2.59 -2.16 -26.36
C ILE A 299 -1.40 -1.55 -25.64
N SER A 300 -1.09 -2.10 -24.47
CA SER A 300 0.14 -1.84 -23.73
C SER A 300 0.82 -3.14 -23.30
N LEU A 301 2.16 -3.15 -23.27
CA LEU A 301 2.96 -4.26 -22.76
C LEU A 301 3.54 -3.91 -21.39
N LYS A 302 3.35 -4.78 -20.39
CA LYS A 302 4.04 -4.68 -19.10
C LYS A 302 5.30 -5.54 -19.12
N LEU A 303 6.47 -4.90 -19.06
CA LEU A 303 7.75 -5.53 -19.37
C LEU A 303 8.46 -6.09 -18.13
N GLU A 304 7.81 -7.06 -17.47
CA GLU A 304 8.37 -7.70 -16.29
C GLU A 304 9.56 -8.62 -16.60
N CYS A 305 9.77 -8.94 -17.87
CA CYS A 305 11.00 -9.54 -18.40
C CYS A 305 12.26 -8.69 -18.12
N LEU A 306 12.11 -7.38 -17.88
CA LEU A 306 13.22 -6.48 -17.51
C LEU A 306 13.48 -6.43 -16.00
N GLN A 307 12.78 -7.22 -15.19
CA GLN A 307 13.04 -7.34 -13.77
C GLN A 307 14.43 -7.94 -13.50
N HIS A 308 14.98 -7.71 -12.31
CA HIS A 308 16.16 -8.46 -11.87
C HIS A 308 15.94 -9.97 -11.98
N ALA A 309 17.03 -10.72 -12.14
CA ALA A 309 17.00 -12.16 -12.43
C ALA A 309 16.11 -12.56 -13.63
N GLY A 310 15.67 -11.60 -14.47
CA GLY A 310 15.01 -11.84 -15.76
C GLY A 310 13.52 -12.17 -15.70
N SER A 311 12.84 -12.06 -14.54
CA SER A 311 11.40 -12.32 -14.45
C SER A 311 10.74 -11.73 -13.20
N PHE A 312 9.40 -11.78 -13.18
CA PHE A 312 8.57 -11.35 -12.04
C PHE A 312 8.92 -12.02 -10.70
N LYS A 313 9.53 -13.22 -10.72
CA LYS A 313 9.75 -14.06 -9.51
C LYS A 313 10.54 -13.34 -8.41
N THR A 314 11.37 -12.36 -8.79
CA THR A 314 12.11 -11.52 -7.84
C THR A 314 11.21 -10.83 -6.83
N ARG A 315 10.00 -10.41 -7.20
CA ARG A 315 9.09 -9.72 -6.29
C ARG A 315 8.69 -10.61 -5.12
N GLY A 316 8.21 -11.82 -5.40
CA GLY A 316 7.91 -12.83 -4.37
C GLY A 316 9.14 -13.27 -3.58
N ALA A 317 10.30 -13.44 -4.24
CA ALA A 317 11.53 -13.86 -3.56
C ALA A 317 11.96 -12.83 -2.49
N PHE A 318 12.07 -11.55 -2.85
CA PHE A 318 12.37 -10.51 -1.88
C PHE A 318 11.31 -10.40 -0.81
N ASN A 319 10.03 -10.51 -1.18
CA ASN A 319 8.97 -10.39 -0.21
C ASN A 319 9.08 -11.44 0.89
N ASN A 320 9.32 -12.71 0.54
CA ASN A 320 9.55 -13.78 1.52
C ASN A 320 10.75 -13.47 2.42
N LEU A 321 11.91 -13.13 1.83
CA LEU A 321 13.15 -12.87 2.57
C LEU A 321 13.10 -11.63 3.47
N LEU A 322 12.15 -10.72 3.23
CA LEU A 322 11.97 -9.48 3.99
C LEU A 322 10.79 -9.56 4.98
N SER A 323 9.85 -10.51 4.79
CA SER A 323 8.71 -10.67 5.69
C SER A 323 8.86 -11.81 6.69
N LEU A 324 9.71 -12.79 6.40
CA LEU A 324 9.91 -13.97 7.24
C LEU A 324 11.27 -13.90 7.93
N GLU A 325 11.35 -14.53 9.10
CA GLU A 325 12.63 -14.75 9.77
C GLU A 325 13.48 -15.71 8.94
N VAL A 326 14.72 -15.32 8.68
CA VAL A 326 15.67 -16.12 7.89
C VAL A 326 16.65 -16.78 8.86
N PRO A 327 16.63 -18.11 9.00
CA PRO A 327 17.54 -18.83 9.89
C PRO A 327 18.99 -18.75 9.44
N ALA A 328 19.93 -19.11 10.33
CA ALA A 328 21.37 -19.15 10.00
C ALA A 328 21.71 -20.13 8.86
N ALA A 329 20.88 -21.17 8.67
CA ALA A 329 20.96 -22.10 7.55
C ALA A 329 20.61 -21.44 6.20
N GLY A 330 20.00 -20.25 6.21
CA GLY A 330 19.63 -19.50 5.02
C GLY A 330 18.30 -19.94 4.43
N VAL A 331 18.22 -19.89 3.10
CA VAL A 331 17.01 -20.21 2.33
C VAL A 331 17.24 -21.37 1.38
N ALA A 332 16.19 -22.13 1.11
CA ALA A 332 16.22 -23.25 0.19
C ALA A 332 15.05 -23.21 -0.81
N ALA A 333 15.29 -23.64 -2.04
CA ALA A 333 14.24 -23.82 -3.05
C ALA A 333 14.60 -24.93 -4.04
N ALA A 334 13.60 -25.67 -4.52
CA ALA A 334 13.75 -26.58 -5.64
C ALA A 334 13.26 -25.90 -6.92
N SER A 335 14.18 -25.45 -7.77
CA SER A 335 13.85 -24.90 -9.09
C SER A 335 15.12 -24.63 -9.89
N GLY A 336 15.25 -25.29 -11.04
CA GLY A 336 16.28 -24.98 -12.02
C GLY A 336 15.94 -23.79 -12.92
N GLY A 337 14.91 -22.99 -12.64
CA GLY A 337 14.41 -21.94 -13.54
C GLY A 337 14.35 -20.56 -12.89
N ASN A 338 13.35 -19.76 -13.32
CA ASN A 338 13.13 -18.38 -12.87
C ASN A 338 13.06 -18.23 -11.35
N HIS A 339 12.44 -19.20 -10.66
CA HIS A 339 12.31 -19.16 -9.20
C HIS A 339 13.66 -19.33 -8.49
N GLY A 340 14.46 -20.33 -8.90
CA GLY A 340 15.80 -20.53 -8.34
C GLY A 340 16.70 -19.32 -8.54
N ALA A 341 16.68 -18.73 -9.74
CA ALA A 341 17.44 -17.52 -10.04
C ALA A 341 17.00 -16.31 -9.20
N ALA A 342 15.69 -16.13 -8.99
CA ALA A 342 15.16 -15.05 -8.18
C ALA A 342 15.49 -15.19 -6.69
N VAL A 343 15.38 -16.41 -6.13
CA VAL A 343 15.76 -16.70 -4.74
C VAL A 343 17.26 -16.47 -4.54
N ALA A 344 18.10 -16.98 -5.43
CA ALA A 344 19.53 -16.77 -5.40
C ALA A 344 19.91 -15.27 -5.46
N PHE A 345 19.26 -14.52 -6.37
CA PHE A 345 19.47 -13.07 -6.46
C PHE A 345 19.06 -12.33 -5.18
N ALA A 346 17.87 -12.62 -4.64
CA ALA A 346 17.37 -11.97 -3.44
C ALA A 346 18.24 -12.30 -2.21
N ALA A 347 18.68 -13.55 -2.07
CA ALA A 347 19.55 -13.98 -0.99
C ALA A 347 20.91 -13.28 -1.04
N ARG A 348 21.53 -13.18 -2.24
CA ARG A 348 22.77 -12.43 -2.45
C ARG A 348 22.64 -10.98 -2.03
N ALA A 349 21.58 -10.30 -2.48
CA ALA A 349 21.33 -8.90 -2.15
C ALA A 349 21.13 -8.67 -0.64
N ARG A 350 20.71 -9.71 0.10
CA ARG A 350 20.50 -9.69 1.55
C ARG A 350 21.68 -10.23 2.37
N GLY A 351 22.75 -10.73 1.72
CA GLY A 351 23.86 -11.38 2.41
C GLY A 351 23.49 -12.71 3.07
N VAL A 352 22.49 -13.41 2.54
CA VAL A 352 21.93 -14.67 3.07
C VAL A 352 22.41 -15.85 2.23
N LYS A 353 22.65 -17.01 2.87
CA LYS A 353 22.95 -18.27 2.16
C LYS A 353 21.73 -18.77 1.40
N ALA A 354 21.91 -19.21 0.15
CA ALA A 354 20.86 -19.85 -0.64
C ALA A 354 21.34 -21.19 -1.18
N THR A 355 20.54 -22.23 -0.96
CA THR A 355 20.77 -23.58 -1.49
C THR A 355 19.63 -23.94 -2.45
N ILE A 356 19.95 -24.11 -3.74
CA ILE A 356 18.99 -24.35 -4.80
C ILE A 356 19.13 -25.77 -5.33
N PHE A 357 18.05 -26.54 -5.25
CA PHE A 357 17.99 -27.93 -5.68
C PHE A 357 17.48 -28.00 -7.11
N VAL A 358 18.21 -28.73 -7.96
CA VAL A 358 17.89 -28.88 -9.38
C VAL A 358 18.11 -30.34 -9.81
N PRO A 359 17.26 -30.90 -10.70
CA PRO A 359 17.47 -32.25 -11.21
C PRO A 359 18.64 -32.31 -12.20
N GLU A 360 19.20 -33.50 -12.41
CA GLU A 360 20.35 -33.75 -13.30
C GLU A 360 20.08 -33.32 -14.75
N ILE A 361 18.82 -33.39 -15.19
CA ILE A 361 18.37 -32.99 -16.52
C ILE A 361 18.32 -31.47 -16.74
N SER A 362 18.64 -30.66 -15.72
CA SER A 362 18.55 -29.20 -15.80
C SER A 362 19.59 -28.62 -16.79
N PRO A 363 19.18 -27.77 -17.75
CA PRO A 363 20.11 -27.15 -18.69
C PRO A 363 21.23 -26.37 -18.00
N ALA A 364 22.47 -26.55 -18.47
CA ALA A 364 23.66 -25.90 -17.91
C ALA A 364 23.54 -24.37 -17.81
N ALA A 365 22.94 -23.73 -18.81
CA ALA A 365 22.73 -22.27 -18.82
C ALA A 365 21.87 -21.80 -17.62
N LYS A 366 20.92 -22.61 -17.17
CA LYS A 366 20.07 -22.26 -16.04
C LYS A 366 20.75 -22.48 -14.69
N ILE A 367 21.53 -23.55 -14.58
CA ILE A 367 22.39 -23.79 -13.43
C ILE A 367 23.37 -22.62 -13.26
N GLU A 368 23.98 -22.17 -14.36
CA GLU A 368 24.90 -21.04 -14.35
C GLU A 368 24.20 -19.72 -13.99
N ALA A 369 22.96 -19.51 -14.47
CA ALA A 369 22.15 -18.35 -14.11
C ALA A 369 21.81 -18.28 -12.61
N ILE A 370 21.81 -19.41 -11.90
CA ILE A 370 21.66 -19.49 -10.45
C ILE A 370 23.02 -19.27 -9.76
N ARG A 371 24.07 -19.98 -10.20
CA ARG A 371 25.43 -19.88 -9.65
C ARG A 371 26.03 -18.48 -9.73
N ARG A 372 25.75 -17.71 -10.79
CA ARG A 372 26.21 -16.31 -10.92
C ARG A 372 25.72 -15.39 -9.79
N PHE A 373 24.67 -15.80 -9.07
CA PHE A 373 24.18 -15.08 -7.90
C PHE A 373 24.76 -15.62 -6.58
N GLY A 374 25.71 -16.54 -6.62
CA GLY A 374 26.42 -17.04 -5.43
C GLY A 374 25.63 -18.04 -4.60
N ALA A 375 24.55 -18.61 -5.13
CA ALA A 375 23.85 -19.69 -4.48
C ALA A 375 24.61 -21.02 -4.63
N GLU A 376 24.54 -21.84 -3.59
CA GLU A 376 24.92 -23.25 -3.66
C GLU A 376 23.87 -23.97 -4.51
N VAL A 377 24.32 -24.71 -5.52
CA VAL A 377 23.42 -25.50 -6.38
C VAL A 377 23.66 -26.98 -6.12
N VAL A 378 22.65 -27.64 -5.56
CA VAL A 378 22.65 -29.08 -5.31
C VAL A 378 21.97 -29.75 -6.51
N ILE A 379 22.79 -30.46 -7.30
CA ILE A 379 22.30 -31.23 -8.45
C ILE A 379 22.06 -32.65 -7.98
N GLY A 380 20.85 -33.16 -8.17
CA GLY A 380 20.54 -34.56 -7.86
C GLY A 380 19.13 -34.96 -8.22
N GLY A 381 18.98 -36.25 -8.53
CA GLY A 381 17.71 -36.83 -8.95
C GLY A 381 17.45 -36.67 -10.44
N ALA A 382 16.68 -37.60 -11.00
CA ALA A 382 16.41 -37.64 -12.43
C ALA A 382 15.36 -36.60 -12.84
N GLN A 383 14.41 -36.29 -11.95
CA GLN A 383 13.28 -35.41 -12.24
C GLN A 383 13.06 -34.35 -11.16
N TYR A 384 12.20 -33.37 -11.46
CA TYR A 384 11.88 -32.28 -10.55
C TYR A 384 11.40 -32.77 -9.16
N ASP A 385 10.60 -33.83 -9.12
CA ASP A 385 10.07 -34.40 -7.88
C ASP A 385 11.20 -34.89 -6.95
N ASP A 386 12.29 -35.42 -7.51
CA ASP A 386 13.47 -35.85 -6.73
C ASP A 386 14.22 -34.64 -6.12
N ALA A 387 14.39 -33.57 -6.91
CA ALA A 387 15.01 -32.33 -6.45
C ALA A 387 14.16 -31.65 -5.37
N GLN A 388 12.83 -31.70 -5.50
CA GLN A 388 11.90 -31.22 -4.48
C GLN A 388 12.02 -32.02 -3.18
N ALA A 389 12.08 -33.35 -3.27
CA ALA A 389 12.27 -34.21 -2.10
C ALA A 389 13.61 -33.97 -1.41
N ALA A 390 14.69 -33.73 -2.18
CA ALA A 390 16.00 -33.38 -1.64
C ALA A 390 15.98 -32.03 -0.91
N CYS A 391 15.33 -31.02 -1.49
CA CYS A 391 15.12 -29.71 -0.84
C CYS A 391 14.35 -29.87 0.48
N ASP A 392 13.33 -30.73 0.52
CA ASP A 392 12.49 -30.91 1.70
C ASP A 392 13.25 -31.60 2.83
N ARG A 393 14.09 -32.59 2.51
CA ARG A 393 15.01 -33.19 3.49
C ARG A 393 16.00 -32.16 4.06
N PHE A 394 16.63 -31.37 3.19
CA PHE A 394 17.56 -30.33 3.62
C PHE A 394 16.90 -29.32 4.56
N VAL A 395 15.68 -28.88 4.24
CA VAL A 395 14.90 -27.96 5.10
C VAL A 395 14.60 -28.61 6.45
N ALA A 396 14.19 -29.88 6.47
CA ALA A 396 13.91 -30.61 7.72
C ALA A 396 15.16 -30.80 8.60
N GLU A 397 16.32 -31.03 8.00
CA GLU A 397 17.58 -31.28 8.70
C GLU A 397 18.26 -29.99 9.20
N THR A 398 18.21 -28.91 8.41
CA THR A 398 18.96 -27.68 8.68
C THR A 398 18.11 -26.55 9.27
N GLY A 399 16.79 -26.65 9.13
CA GLY A 399 15.87 -25.57 9.46
C GLY A 399 15.91 -24.40 8.47
N ALA A 400 16.50 -24.55 7.27
CA ALA A 400 16.50 -23.50 6.26
C ALA A 400 15.08 -23.07 5.86
N LEU A 401 14.89 -21.79 5.56
CA LEU A 401 13.60 -21.27 5.13
C LEU A 401 13.29 -21.74 3.69
N LYS A 402 12.27 -22.59 3.53
CA LYS A 402 11.79 -23.02 2.21
C LYS A 402 11.01 -21.91 1.51
N ILE A 403 11.42 -21.53 0.30
CA ILE A 403 10.71 -20.54 -0.51
C ILE A 403 9.89 -21.23 -1.60
N HIS A 404 8.57 -21.25 -1.46
CA HIS A 404 7.68 -21.87 -2.45
C HIS A 404 7.59 -21.04 -3.74
N PRO A 405 7.65 -21.65 -4.94
CA PRO A 405 7.60 -20.94 -6.21
C PRO A 405 6.29 -20.19 -6.55
N PHE A 406 5.17 -20.47 -5.88
CA PHE A 406 3.87 -19.88 -6.20
C PHE A 406 2.82 -20.01 -5.10
N ALA A 407 2.69 -21.17 -4.43
CA ALA A 407 1.62 -21.44 -3.45
C ALA A 407 2.02 -21.06 -2.00
N ALA A 408 2.44 -19.82 -1.80
CA ALA A 408 2.65 -19.24 -0.47
C ALA A 408 2.13 -17.81 -0.45
N LYS A 409 1.55 -17.38 0.68
CA LYS A 409 0.90 -16.05 0.80
C LYS A 409 1.89 -14.92 0.55
N GLU A 410 3.11 -15.06 1.07
CA GLU A 410 4.21 -14.12 0.91
C GLU A 410 4.67 -14.07 -0.56
N THR A 411 4.75 -15.23 -1.21
CA THR A 411 5.07 -15.29 -2.64
C THR A 411 4.00 -14.56 -3.46
N ILE A 412 2.72 -14.91 -3.28
CA ILE A 412 1.59 -14.30 -4.00
C ILE A 412 1.50 -12.80 -3.74
N ALA A 413 1.62 -12.36 -2.49
CA ALA A 413 1.59 -10.95 -2.12
C ALA A 413 2.73 -10.17 -2.79
N GLY A 414 3.93 -10.75 -2.82
CA GLY A 414 5.07 -10.19 -3.55
C GLY A 414 4.79 -10.08 -5.05
N GLN A 415 4.25 -11.13 -5.69
CA GLN A 415 3.90 -11.05 -7.10
C GLN A 415 2.80 -10.01 -7.37
N GLY A 416 1.82 -9.88 -6.47
CA GLY A 416 0.72 -8.92 -6.58
C GLY A 416 1.16 -7.46 -6.58
N THR A 417 2.38 -7.16 -6.09
CA THR A 417 2.95 -5.80 -6.21
C THR A 417 3.05 -5.35 -7.66
N LEU A 418 3.14 -6.29 -8.61
CA LEU A 418 3.05 -6.00 -10.04
C LEU A 418 1.68 -5.44 -10.42
N GLY A 419 0.59 -5.99 -9.89
CA GLY A 419 -0.76 -5.46 -10.11
C GLY A 419 -0.89 -4.03 -9.60
N ARG A 420 -0.37 -3.77 -8.39
CA ARG A 420 -0.30 -2.41 -7.81
C ARG A 420 0.48 -1.43 -8.68
N GLU A 421 1.66 -1.83 -9.12
CA GLU A 421 2.51 -1.02 -9.98
C GLU A 421 1.84 -0.73 -11.32
N TRP A 422 1.22 -1.74 -11.93
CA TRP A 422 0.56 -1.63 -13.22
C TRP A 422 -0.65 -0.70 -13.16
N ALA A 423 -1.49 -0.81 -12.11
CA ALA A 423 -2.61 0.09 -11.88
C ALA A 423 -2.16 1.56 -11.70
N GLY A 424 -0.99 1.79 -11.08
CA GLY A 424 -0.43 3.14 -10.94
C GLY A 424 0.11 3.72 -12.26
N GLN A 425 0.61 2.87 -13.16
CA GLN A 425 1.17 3.30 -14.45
C GLN A 425 0.11 3.43 -15.55
N GLU A 426 -0.97 2.64 -15.46
CA GLU A 426 -2.10 2.60 -16.39
C GLU A 426 -3.43 2.60 -15.62
N PRO A 427 -3.88 3.75 -15.07
CA PRO A 427 -5.06 3.83 -14.19
C PRO A 427 -6.39 3.52 -14.91
N ASP A 428 -6.39 3.59 -16.24
CA ASP A 428 -7.61 3.44 -17.05
C ASP A 428 -7.80 2.04 -17.63
N LEU A 429 -6.94 1.05 -17.30
CA LEU A 429 -7.04 -0.31 -17.82
C LEU A 429 -8.45 -0.88 -17.72
N ASP A 430 -8.83 -1.67 -18.73
CA ASP A 430 -10.09 -2.41 -18.75
C ASP A 430 -9.84 -3.92 -18.58
N THR A 431 -8.75 -4.44 -19.17
CA THR A 431 -8.36 -5.85 -19.04
C THR A 431 -6.84 -6.01 -18.93
N VAL A 432 -6.38 -7.02 -18.19
CA VAL A 432 -5.00 -7.50 -18.21
C VAL A 432 -4.91 -8.98 -18.59
N LEU A 433 -3.97 -9.32 -19.48
CA LEU A 433 -3.62 -10.70 -19.84
C LEU A 433 -2.39 -11.15 -19.05
N VAL A 434 -2.52 -12.26 -18.33
CA VAL A 434 -1.48 -12.78 -17.42
C VAL A 434 -1.19 -14.24 -17.74
N ALA A 435 0.06 -14.57 -18.05
CA ALA A 435 0.48 -15.95 -18.22
C ALA A 435 0.36 -16.75 -16.91
N VAL A 436 -0.13 -17.98 -17.00
CA VAL A 436 -0.43 -18.83 -15.85
C VAL A 436 0.32 -20.16 -15.95
N GLY A 437 1.03 -20.49 -14.87
CA GLY A 437 1.53 -21.84 -14.61
C GLY A 437 0.93 -22.34 -13.30
N GLY A 438 1.71 -22.37 -12.22
CA GLY A 438 1.18 -22.65 -10.87
C GLY A 438 0.29 -21.53 -10.29
N GLY A 439 -0.03 -20.49 -11.05
CA GLY A 439 -1.02 -19.45 -10.70
C GLY A 439 -0.66 -18.43 -9.61
N GLY A 440 0.52 -18.48 -9.00
CA GLY A 440 0.90 -17.49 -7.96
C GLY A 440 0.99 -16.03 -8.46
N LEU A 441 1.36 -15.82 -9.73
CA LEU A 441 1.41 -14.50 -10.35
C LEU A 441 0.02 -13.91 -10.58
N ILE A 442 -0.84 -14.66 -11.28
CA ILE A 442 -2.21 -14.23 -11.54
C ILE A 442 -2.99 -14.09 -10.25
N SER A 443 -2.78 -14.94 -9.24
CA SER A 443 -3.39 -14.78 -7.91
C SER A 443 -3.09 -13.40 -7.31
N GLY A 444 -1.84 -12.95 -7.37
CA GLY A 444 -1.45 -11.65 -6.83
C GLY A 444 -2.03 -10.48 -7.61
N ILE A 445 -2.04 -10.57 -8.94
CA ILE A 445 -2.62 -9.53 -9.82
C ILE A 445 -4.15 -9.48 -9.67
N ALA A 446 -4.81 -10.64 -9.67
CA ALA A 446 -6.25 -10.77 -9.50
C ALA A 446 -6.70 -10.27 -8.12
N ALA A 447 -5.98 -10.63 -7.05
CA ALA A 447 -6.24 -10.09 -5.72
C ALA A 447 -6.07 -8.56 -5.64
N TRP A 448 -5.16 -7.98 -6.44
CA TRP A 448 -5.04 -6.52 -6.53
C TRP A 448 -6.24 -5.89 -7.24
N PHE A 449 -6.68 -6.45 -8.36
CA PHE A 449 -7.78 -5.89 -9.15
C PHE A 449 -9.19 -6.33 -8.71
N ALA A 450 -9.30 -7.28 -7.78
CA ALA A 450 -10.57 -7.80 -7.26
C ALA A 450 -11.48 -6.66 -6.77
N GLY A 451 -12.71 -6.54 -7.29
CA GLY A 451 -13.61 -5.43 -6.94
C GLY A 451 -13.37 -4.12 -7.73
N THR A 452 -12.40 -4.08 -8.65
CA THR A 452 -12.28 -2.99 -9.64
C THR A 452 -13.03 -3.32 -10.94
N LYS A 453 -13.06 -2.36 -11.88
CA LYS A 453 -13.54 -2.59 -13.26
C LYS A 453 -12.59 -3.45 -14.13
N VAL A 454 -11.34 -3.65 -13.69
CA VAL A 454 -10.30 -4.29 -14.50
C VAL A 454 -10.52 -5.80 -14.50
N LYS A 455 -10.69 -6.38 -15.68
CA LYS A 455 -10.80 -7.83 -15.87
C LYS A 455 -9.42 -8.46 -15.85
N VAL A 456 -9.28 -9.58 -15.16
CA VAL A 456 -8.03 -10.35 -15.10
C VAL A 456 -8.22 -11.65 -15.87
N VAL A 457 -7.52 -11.77 -17.00
CA VAL A 457 -7.61 -12.93 -17.88
C VAL A 457 -6.33 -13.74 -17.80
N GLY A 458 -6.46 -15.00 -17.39
CA GLY A 458 -5.37 -15.96 -17.42
C GLY A 458 -5.08 -16.45 -18.83
N VAL A 459 -3.83 -16.77 -19.10
CA VAL A 459 -3.39 -17.38 -20.36
C VAL A 459 -2.55 -18.62 -20.07
N GLU A 460 -3.02 -19.77 -20.54
CA GLU A 460 -2.38 -21.08 -20.34
C GLU A 460 -2.09 -21.73 -21.69
N PRO A 461 -0.99 -22.49 -21.83
CA PRO A 461 -0.84 -23.39 -22.97
C PRO A 461 -1.96 -24.44 -23.00
N GLU A 462 -2.47 -24.79 -24.17
CA GLU A 462 -3.52 -25.81 -24.33
C GLU A 462 -3.17 -27.13 -23.63
N GLY A 463 -1.92 -27.57 -23.75
CA GLY A 463 -1.42 -28.79 -23.11
C GLY A 463 -0.94 -28.61 -21.66
N SER A 464 -1.18 -27.48 -21.00
CA SER A 464 -0.80 -27.22 -19.60
C SER A 464 -1.79 -26.25 -18.92
N ARG A 465 -3.03 -26.70 -18.75
CA ARG A 465 -4.20 -25.89 -18.36
C ARG A 465 -4.61 -25.97 -16.88
N ALA A 466 -3.66 -25.81 -15.97
CA ALA A 466 -3.84 -26.12 -14.55
C ALA A 466 -4.92 -25.27 -13.85
N LEU A 467 -4.96 -23.97 -14.10
CA LEU A 467 -5.93 -23.05 -13.50
C LEU A 467 -7.30 -23.21 -14.15
N GLN A 468 -7.38 -23.26 -15.47
CA GLN A 468 -8.67 -23.45 -16.15
C GLN A 468 -9.35 -24.74 -15.67
N ALA A 469 -8.61 -25.85 -15.66
CA ALA A 469 -9.13 -27.14 -15.20
C ALA A 469 -9.61 -27.08 -13.75
N ALA A 470 -8.89 -26.38 -12.87
CA ALA A 470 -9.31 -26.19 -11.49
C ALA A 470 -10.58 -25.34 -11.34
N LEU A 471 -10.73 -24.28 -12.15
CA LEU A 471 -11.93 -23.45 -12.17
C LEU A 471 -13.15 -24.23 -12.70
N GLU A 472 -12.97 -25.01 -13.78
CA GLU A 472 -14.02 -25.88 -14.33
C GLU A 472 -14.46 -26.95 -13.32
N ALA A 473 -13.52 -27.61 -12.65
CA ALA A 473 -13.79 -28.64 -11.65
C ALA A 473 -14.24 -28.09 -10.30
N LYS A 474 -14.14 -26.76 -10.08
CA LYS A 474 -14.35 -26.09 -8.79
C LYS A 474 -13.52 -26.66 -7.65
N ALA A 475 -12.34 -27.16 -7.97
CA ALA A 475 -11.35 -27.69 -7.04
C ALA A 475 -10.00 -27.85 -7.77
N PRO A 476 -8.86 -27.78 -7.06
CA PRO A 476 -7.58 -28.13 -7.66
C PRO A 476 -7.59 -29.58 -8.15
N ILE A 477 -7.27 -29.79 -9.41
CA ILE A 477 -7.13 -31.12 -10.03
C ILE A 477 -5.81 -31.21 -10.80
N ASP A 478 -5.32 -32.44 -10.95
CA ASP A 478 -4.13 -32.71 -11.73
C ASP A 478 -4.42 -32.70 -13.24
N VAL A 479 -3.52 -32.11 -14.01
CA VAL A 479 -3.51 -32.09 -15.47
C VAL A 479 -2.19 -32.61 -16.03
N THR A 480 -2.23 -33.06 -17.27
CA THR A 480 -1.01 -33.35 -18.04
C THR A 480 -0.27 -32.04 -18.34
N VAL A 481 1.06 -32.11 -18.32
CA VAL A 481 1.95 -31.00 -18.68
C VAL A 481 2.66 -31.36 -19.98
N ALA A 482 2.27 -30.71 -21.07
CA ALA A 482 2.86 -30.84 -22.39
C ALA A 482 2.79 -29.48 -23.12
N SER A 483 3.91 -28.76 -23.17
CA SER A 483 4.02 -27.49 -23.90
C SER A 483 5.48 -27.08 -24.08
N VAL A 484 5.78 -26.31 -25.12
CA VAL A 484 7.06 -25.57 -25.26
C VAL A 484 7.32 -24.64 -24.07
N ALA A 485 6.28 -24.21 -23.36
CA ALA A 485 6.37 -23.37 -22.17
C ALA A 485 6.38 -24.15 -20.84
N ALA A 486 6.41 -25.49 -20.86
CA ALA A 486 6.30 -26.33 -19.66
C ALA A 486 7.30 -25.97 -18.55
N ASP A 487 8.49 -25.48 -18.90
CA ASP A 487 9.48 -25.08 -17.90
C ASP A 487 9.07 -23.86 -17.03
N SER A 488 8.22 -22.98 -17.56
CA SER A 488 7.78 -21.76 -16.89
C SER A 488 6.30 -21.79 -16.51
N LEU A 489 5.48 -22.47 -17.32
CA LEU A 489 4.03 -22.56 -17.17
C LEU A 489 3.51 -23.98 -16.91
N GLY A 490 4.37 -25.00 -16.86
CA GLY A 490 3.98 -26.40 -16.69
C GLY A 490 3.76 -26.80 -15.24
N ALA A 491 2.61 -26.44 -14.67
CA ALA A 491 2.18 -26.95 -13.37
C ALA A 491 1.18 -28.10 -13.54
N ARG A 492 1.34 -29.17 -12.74
CA ARG A 492 0.36 -30.28 -12.71
C ARG A 492 -0.96 -29.86 -12.07
N ASN A 493 -0.94 -28.99 -11.06
CA ASN A 493 -2.12 -28.40 -10.45
C ASN A 493 -1.74 -27.02 -9.85
N VAL A 494 -2.76 -26.20 -9.58
CA VAL A 494 -2.57 -24.87 -8.94
C VAL A 494 -2.54 -24.93 -7.41
N GLY A 495 -3.07 -26.00 -6.81
CA GLY A 495 -3.23 -26.14 -5.37
C GLY A 495 -4.35 -25.28 -4.77
N PRO A 496 -4.69 -25.51 -3.48
CA PRO A 496 -5.87 -24.92 -2.85
C PRO A 496 -5.77 -23.41 -2.68
N LEU A 497 -4.61 -22.88 -2.28
CA LEU A 497 -4.43 -21.45 -2.04
C LEU A 497 -4.68 -20.61 -3.30
N VAL A 498 -4.11 -21.03 -4.43
CA VAL A 498 -4.25 -20.33 -5.71
C VAL A 498 -5.68 -20.43 -6.22
N TYR A 499 -6.30 -21.62 -6.13
CA TYR A 499 -7.70 -21.81 -6.47
C TYR A 499 -8.61 -20.89 -5.66
N GLU A 500 -8.43 -20.83 -4.33
CA GLU A 500 -9.23 -19.99 -3.45
C GLU A 500 -9.10 -18.50 -3.76
N VAL A 501 -7.92 -18.01 -4.15
CA VAL A 501 -7.77 -16.62 -4.62
C VAL A 501 -8.46 -16.42 -5.96
N CYS A 502 -8.23 -17.30 -6.93
CA CYS A 502 -8.60 -17.06 -8.32
C CYS A 502 -10.09 -17.30 -8.62
N LYS A 503 -10.78 -18.19 -7.87
CA LYS A 503 -12.15 -18.62 -8.20
C LYS A 503 -13.18 -17.49 -8.36
N ASP A 504 -12.98 -16.40 -7.63
CA ASP A 504 -13.87 -15.22 -7.63
C ASP A 504 -13.21 -13.96 -8.21
N THR A 505 -11.93 -14.03 -8.60
CA THR A 505 -11.14 -12.85 -9.01
C THR A 505 -10.56 -12.93 -10.43
N VAL A 506 -10.57 -14.11 -11.06
CA VAL A 506 -10.14 -14.31 -12.44
C VAL A 506 -11.38 -14.47 -13.32
N ASP A 507 -11.56 -13.58 -14.30
CA ASP A 507 -12.74 -13.54 -15.15
C ASP A 507 -12.84 -14.73 -16.10
N ARG A 508 -11.71 -15.14 -16.68
CA ARG A 508 -11.60 -16.31 -17.57
C ARG A 508 -10.14 -16.70 -17.80
N VAL A 509 -9.94 -17.90 -18.35
CA VAL A 509 -8.64 -18.38 -18.81
C VAL A 509 -8.71 -18.68 -20.32
N ALA A 510 -7.85 -18.05 -21.10
CA ALA A 510 -7.66 -18.33 -22.51
C ALA A 510 -6.58 -19.41 -22.70
N LEU A 511 -6.88 -20.42 -23.50
CA LEU A 511 -5.89 -21.42 -23.91
C LEU A 511 -5.22 -20.99 -25.21
N VAL A 512 -3.92 -21.24 -25.31
CA VAL A 512 -3.13 -20.91 -26.50
C VAL A 512 -2.32 -22.12 -26.98
N PRO A 513 -2.27 -22.37 -28.29
CA PRO A 513 -1.41 -23.41 -28.84
C PRO A 513 0.05 -22.96 -28.76
N ASP A 514 0.97 -23.93 -28.67
CA ASP A 514 2.42 -23.67 -28.60
C ASP A 514 2.93 -22.86 -29.79
N THR A 515 2.32 -23.00 -30.97
CA THR A 515 2.64 -22.21 -32.18
C THR A 515 2.37 -20.72 -31.99
N ALA A 516 1.33 -20.35 -31.26
CA ALA A 516 1.04 -18.95 -30.94
C ALA A 516 2.08 -18.39 -29.95
N ILE A 517 2.53 -19.21 -29.00
CA ILE A 517 3.57 -18.83 -28.04
C ILE A 517 4.89 -18.57 -28.77
N THR A 518 5.33 -19.48 -29.64
CA THR A 518 6.59 -19.30 -30.39
C THR A 518 6.51 -18.14 -31.39
N GLN A 519 5.37 -17.94 -32.05
CA GLN A 519 5.15 -16.78 -32.91
C GLN A 519 5.20 -15.46 -32.12
N ALA A 520 4.68 -15.43 -30.89
CA ALA A 520 4.81 -14.28 -30.00
C ALA A 520 6.26 -14.02 -29.59
N GLN A 521 7.07 -15.06 -29.34
CA GLN A 521 8.52 -14.89 -29.10
C GLN A 521 9.22 -14.26 -30.31
N VAL A 522 8.93 -14.76 -31.52
CA VAL A 522 9.47 -14.20 -32.77
C VAL A 522 9.06 -12.75 -32.94
N THR A 523 7.78 -12.42 -32.69
CA THR A 523 7.26 -11.04 -32.77
C THR A 523 7.97 -10.11 -31.79
N LEU A 524 8.11 -10.53 -30.52
CA LEU A 524 8.79 -9.75 -29.48
C LEU A 524 10.27 -9.50 -29.80
N TRP A 525 10.95 -10.49 -30.38
CA TRP A 525 12.33 -10.31 -30.84
C TRP A 525 12.44 -9.43 -32.08
N ARG A 526 11.63 -9.71 -33.11
CA ARG A 526 11.68 -9.05 -34.42
C ARG A 526 11.34 -7.57 -34.31
N ASP A 527 10.30 -7.24 -33.54
CA ASP A 527 9.71 -5.89 -33.53
C ASP A 527 10.20 -5.05 -32.35
N PHE A 528 10.54 -5.69 -31.22
CA PHE A 528 10.88 -4.98 -29.98
C PHE A 528 12.28 -5.31 -29.44
N ARG A 529 13.02 -6.22 -30.07
CA ARG A 529 14.33 -6.71 -29.61
C ARG A 529 14.30 -7.30 -28.19
N LEU A 530 13.15 -7.84 -27.80
CA LEU A 530 12.96 -8.52 -26.53
C LEU A 530 13.15 -10.03 -26.72
N ALA A 531 14.27 -10.56 -26.23
CA ALA A 531 14.51 -11.99 -26.15
C ALA A 531 13.74 -12.55 -24.94
N VAL A 532 12.60 -13.19 -25.18
CA VAL A 532 11.69 -13.65 -24.13
C VAL A 532 11.61 -15.18 -24.09
N GLU A 533 11.39 -15.73 -22.90
CA GLU A 533 11.12 -17.16 -22.76
C GLU A 533 9.68 -17.48 -23.19
N PRO A 534 9.33 -18.75 -23.50
CA PRO A 534 7.99 -19.10 -23.97
C PRO A 534 6.88 -18.62 -23.00
N GLY A 535 7.05 -18.81 -21.69
CA GLY A 535 6.07 -18.33 -20.71
C GLY A 535 5.90 -16.81 -20.69
N GLY A 536 6.99 -16.07 -20.96
CA GLY A 536 6.97 -14.62 -21.11
C GLY A 536 6.22 -14.13 -22.34
N ALA A 537 6.07 -14.97 -23.37
CA ALA A 537 5.38 -14.65 -24.62
C ALA A 537 3.91 -15.10 -24.65
N ALA A 538 3.51 -16.01 -23.75
CA ALA A 538 2.19 -16.66 -23.80
C ALA A 538 1.02 -15.67 -23.81
N ALA A 539 1.05 -14.63 -22.96
CA ALA A 539 -0.01 -13.63 -22.90
C ALA A 539 -0.18 -12.85 -24.21
N LEU A 540 0.93 -12.52 -24.89
CA LEU A 540 0.88 -11.93 -26.23
C LEU A 540 0.38 -12.95 -27.27
N GLY A 541 0.77 -14.22 -27.14
CA GLY A 541 0.28 -15.31 -27.98
C GLY A 541 -1.25 -15.37 -28.01
N ALA A 542 -1.92 -15.16 -26.87
CA ALA A 542 -3.38 -15.12 -26.79
C ALA A 542 -4.01 -14.00 -27.64
N LEU A 543 -3.35 -12.84 -27.71
CA LEU A 543 -3.78 -11.73 -28.56
C LEU A 543 -3.54 -12.07 -30.03
N LEU A 544 -2.33 -12.55 -30.38
CA LEU A 544 -1.94 -12.81 -31.77
C LEU A 544 -2.76 -13.92 -32.43
N CYS A 545 -3.10 -14.99 -31.71
CA CYS A 545 -3.92 -16.07 -32.26
C CYS A 545 -5.43 -15.81 -32.15
N GLY A 546 -5.84 -14.70 -31.53
CA GLY A 546 -7.24 -14.35 -31.33
C GLY A 546 -7.98 -15.18 -30.28
N ALA A 547 -7.27 -15.89 -29.40
CA ALA A 547 -7.87 -16.51 -28.20
C ALA A 547 -8.42 -15.43 -27.24
N TYR A 548 -7.81 -14.25 -27.23
CA TYR A 548 -8.36 -13.03 -26.67
C TYR A 548 -8.50 -11.96 -27.76
N LYS A 549 -9.72 -11.44 -27.94
CA LYS A 549 -10.05 -10.39 -28.90
C LYS A 549 -10.58 -9.17 -28.15
N PRO A 550 -9.81 -8.08 -28.04
CA PRO A 550 -10.25 -6.88 -27.36
C PRO A 550 -11.44 -6.25 -28.08
N ALA A 551 -12.36 -5.66 -27.32
CA ALA A 551 -13.41 -4.82 -27.87
C ALA A 551 -12.82 -3.51 -28.43
N PRO A 552 -13.50 -2.85 -29.40
CA PRO A 552 -13.07 -1.54 -29.88
C PRO A 552 -12.92 -0.53 -28.74
N GLY A 553 -11.74 0.09 -28.64
CA GLY A 553 -11.41 1.07 -27.60
C GLY A 553 -11.11 0.49 -26.21
N GLU A 554 -11.12 -0.83 -26.05
CA GLU A 554 -10.73 -1.48 -24.80
C GLU A 554 -9.25 -1.25 -24.50
N ARG A 555 -8.94 -0.78 -23.28
CA ARG A 555 -7.55 -0.61 -22.82
C ARG A 555 -7.00 -1.91 -22.27
N LEU A 556 -6.19 -2.59 -23.08
CA LEU A 556 -5.63 -3.91 -22.78
C LEU A 556 -4.16 -3.82 -22.35
N GLY A 557 -3.89 -4.36 -21.17
CA GLY A 557 -2.53 -4.65 -20.71
C GLY A 557 -2.13 -6.10 -21.02
N VAL A 558 -0.98 -6.31 -21.68
CA VAL A 558 -0.43 -7.63 -21.95
C VAL A 558 0.87 -7.82 -21.18
N LEU A 559 0.96 -8.87 -20.35
CA LEU A 559 2.14 -9.09 -19.52
C LEU A 559 3.22 -9.87 -20.26
N VAL A 560 4.43 -9.32 -20.30
CA VAL A 560 5.64 -10.04 -20.71
C VAL A 560 6.42 -10.46 -19.46
N CYS A 561 6.13 -11.65 -18.91
CA CYS A 561 6.48 -11.97 -17.52
C CYS A 561 7.95 -12.38 -17.27
N GLY A 562 8.70 -12.76 -18.29
CA GLY A 562 10.08 -13.26 -18.13
C GLY A 562 10.87 -13.44 -19.43
N ALA A 563 12.19 -13.50 -19.30
CA ALA A 563 13.15 -13.49 -20.41
C ALA A 563 14.36 -14.44 -20.26
N ASN A 564 14.34 -15.40 -19.33
CA ASN A 564 15.42 -16.38 -19.19
C ASN A 564 15.35 -17.47 -20.27
N VAL A 565 15.50 -17.06 -21.53
CA VAL A 565 15.42 -17.90 -22.71
C VAL A 565 16.78 -18.46 -23.11
N ASP A 566 16.80 -19.68 -23.64
CA ASP A 566 17.94 -20.22 -24.37
C ASP A 566 18.01 -19.57 -25.75
N LEU A 567 19.05 -18.75 -25.98
CA LEU A 567 19.22 -18.02 -27.23
C LEU A 567 19.38 -18.94 -28.44
N THR A 568 19.88 -20.16 -28.27
CA THR A 568 19.98 -21.14 -29.37
C THR A 568 18.59 -21.59 -29.80
N LYS A 569 17.71 -21.85 -28.83
CA LYS A 569 16.31 -22.21 -29.10
C LYS A 569 15.56 -21.04 -29.73
N LEU A 570 15.78 -19.82 -29.24
CA LEU A 570 15.16 -18.64 -29.84
C LEU A 570 15.66 -18.41 -31.27
N ALA A 571 16.96 -18.56 -31.53
CA ALA A 571 17.53 -18.44 -32.87
C ALA A 571 16.94 -19.48 -33.84
N ALA A 572 16.72 -20.71 -33.38
CA ALA A 572 16.09 -21.75 -34.20
C ALA A 572 14.62 -21.44 -34.59
N LEU A 573 13.92 -20.57 -33.85
CA LEU A 573 12.57 -20.10 -34.22
C LEU A 573 12.59 -18.98 -35.26
N LEU A 574 13.76 -18.36 -35.49
CA LEU A 574 13.95 -17.25 -36.42
C LEU A 574 14.57 -17.70 -37.76
N ALA A 575 15.07 -18.92 -37.80
CA ALA A 575 15.55 -19.61 -39.00
C ALA A 575 14.37 -20.17 -39.78
#